data_AF-I3WZ03-F1
#
_entry.id   AF-I3WZ03-F1
#
_cell.length_a   1.000
_cell.length_b   1.000
_cell.length_c   1.000
_cell.angle_alpha   90.00
_cell.angle_beta   90.00
_cell.angle_gamma   90.00
#
_symmetry.space_group_name_H-M   'P 1'
#
loop_
_entity.id
_entity.type
_entity.pdbx_description
1 polymer ?
#
loop_
_entity_poly.entity_id
_entity_poly.type
_entity_poly.pdbx_seq_one_letter_code
_entity_poly.pdbx_strand_id
1 'polypeptide(L)' 'MTNSMNSIDASATCRGHIDIGDAVRQSREAVGYSIEDLALTCGLTGAEITRIELGADVDPGKLRRIAAALRVPTSAFLLN' A
#
# COMPACT_ATOMS: atom_id res chain seq x y z
N MET A 1 -14.81 24.06 18.71
CA MET A 1 -15.21 22.92 17.86
C MET A 1 -14.35 22.96 16.62
N THR A 2 -13.79 21.80 16.26
CA THR A 2 -13.13 21.46 14.98
C THR A 2 -11.86 22.29 14.68
N ASN A 3 -10.76 21.80 14.10
CA ASN A 3 -10.50 20.58 13.33
C ASN A 3 -8.98 20.35 13.33
N SER A 4 -8.54 19.15 13.70
CA SER A 4 -7.23 18.62 13.33
C SER A 4 -7.10 18.62 11.80
N MET A 5 -6.04 19.25 11.30
CA MET A 5 -5.49 18.99 9.97
C MET A 5 -3.99 18.80 10.15
N ASN A 6 -3.56 17.59 10.50
CA ASN A 6 -2.16 17.20 10.38
C ASN A 6 -1.93 16.73 8.94
N SER A 7 -1.63 17.67 8.06
CA SER A 7 -1.31 17.40 6.66
C SER A 7 0.11 17.86 6.38
N ILE A 8 1.07 16.95 6.53
CA ILE A 8 2.31 16.91 5.75
C ILE A 8 2.97 15.56 6.02
N ASP A 9 2.54 14.54 5.28
CA ASP A 9 3.35 13.37 4.99
C ASP A 9 4.57 13.88 4.22
N ALA A 10 5.69 13.94 4.92
CA ALA A 10 6.98 14.37 4.41
C ALA A 10 7.64 13.21 3.66
N SER A 11 7.04 12.76 2.55
CA SER A 11 7.73 11.95 1.56
C SER A 11 7.93 12.80 0.31
N ALA A 12 9.05 13.52 0.34
CA ALA A 12 9.65 14.09 -0.85
C ALA A 12 10.05 12.95 -1.80
N THR A 13 9.17 12.55 -2.71
CA THR A 13 9.54 11.69 -3.84
C THR A 13 9.59 12.55 -5.09
N CYS A 14 10.82 12.76 -5.54
CA CYS A 14 11.15 13.27 -6.86
C CYS A 14 10.25 12.56 -7.89
N ARG A 15 9.55 13.36 -8.70
CA ARG A 15 8.42 13.02 -9.58
C ARG A 15 8.73 11.99 -10.70
N GLY A 16 9.24 10.81 -10.35
CA GLY A 16 9.67 9.78 -11.30
C GLY A 16 9.99 8.41 -10.70
N HIS A 17 10.04 8.23 -9.37
CA HIS A 17 10.11 6.88 -8.77
C HIS A 17 8.75 6.54 -8.18
N ILE A 18 8.10 5.50 -8.70
CA ILE A 18 6.89 4.96 -8.08
C ILE A 18 7.35 4.00 -6.99
N ASP A 19 7.30 4.46 -5.73
CA ASP A 19 7.54 3.61 -4.58
C ASP A 19 6.42 2.56 -4.49
N ILE A 20 6.81 1.29 -4.57
CA ILE A 20 5.88 0.14 -4.52
C ILE A 20 4.99 0.24 -3.27
N GLY A 21 5.56 0.67 -2.15
CA GLY A 21 4.83 0.85 -0.90
C GLY A 21 3.73 1.91 -0.98
N ASP A 22 4.01 3.04 -1.64
CA ASP A 22 3.01 4.10 -1.84
C ASP A 22 1.90 3.64 -2.79
N ALA A 23 2.25 2.92 -3.87
CA ALA A 23 1.27 2.36 -4.79
C ALA A 23 0.32 1.37 -4.09
N VAL A 24 0.83 0.53 -3.20
CA VAL A 24 0.02 -0.40 -2.39
C VAL A 24 -0.89 0.38 -1.44
N ARG A 25 -0.34 1.36 -0.71
CA ARG A 25 -1.10 2.20 0.21
C ARG A 25 -2.24 2.93 -0.50
N GLN A 26 -1.95 3.57 -1.63
CA GLN A 26 -2.93 4.30 -2.42
C GLN A 26 -4.03 3.37 -2.96
N SER A 27 -3.66 2.17 -3.41
CA SER A 27 -4.64 1.17 -3.87
C SER A 27 -5.54 0.68 -2.73
N ARG A 28 -4.98 0.48 -1.54
CA ARG A 28 -5.75 0.11 -0.34
C ARG A 28 -6.75 1.20 0.05
N GLU A 29 -6.28 2.45 0.11
CA GLU A 29 -7.11 3.60 0.46
C GLU A 29 -8.21 3.87 -0.58
N ALA A 30 -7.93 3.66 -1.87
CA ALA A 30 -8.91 3.79 -2.95
C ALA A 30 -10.06 2.76 -2.85
N VAL A 31 -9.78 1.55 -2.35
CA VAL A 31 -10.80 0.53 -2.06
C VAL A 31 -11.55 0.82 -0.75
N GLY A 32 -10.97 1.63 0.14
CA GLY A 32 -11.52 1.97 1.45
C GLY A 32 -11.20 0.93 2.53
N TYR A 33 -10.11 0.17 2.36
CA TYR A 33 -9.67 -0.82 3.35
C TYR A 33 -8.72 -0.23 4.40
N SER A 34 -8.90 -0.64 5.65
CA SER A 34 -7.90 -0.46 6.71
C SER A 34 -6.74 -1.45 6.50
N ILE A 35 -5.63 -1.24 7.20
CA ILE A 35 -4.48 -2.17 7.17
C ILE A 35 -4.93 -3.58 7.59
N GLU A 36 -5.69 -3.70 8.68
CA GLU A 36 -6.26 -4.97 9.12
C GLU A 36 -7.22 -5.59 8.10
N ASP A 37 -8.08 -4.80 7.44
CA ASP A 37 -9.03 -5.31 6.45
C ASP A 37 -8.32 -5.92 5.24
N LEU A 38 -7.28 -5.24 4.74
CA LEU A 38 -6.46 -5.75 3.65
C LEU A 38 -5.73 -7.02 4.08
N ALA A 39 -5.12 -7.01 5.27
CA ALA A 39 -4.38 -8.14 5.82
C ALA A 39 -5.26 -9.40 5.90
N LEU A 40 -6.49 -9.28 6.42
CA LEU A 40 -7.47 -10.36 6.47
C LEU A 40 -7.85 -10.87 5.07
N THR A 41 -8.07 -9.95 4.12
CA THR A 41 -8.51 -10.29 2.77
C THR A 41 -7.44 -11.04 1.97
N CYS A 42 -6.16 -10.65 2.10
CA CYS A 42 -5.06 -11.30 1.39
C CYS A 42 -4.40 -12.46 2.17
N GLY A 43 -4.76 -12.62 3.45
CA GLY A 43 -4.19 -13.62 4.36
C GLY A 43 -2.74 -13.31 4.75
N LEU A 44 -2.45 -12.03 5.01
CA LEU A 44 -1.20 -11.53 5.57
C LEU A 44 -1.46 -10.95 6.98
N THR A 45 -0.40 -10.60 7.70
CA THR A 45 -0.53 -9.86 8.96
C THR A 45 -0.52 -8.35 8.73
N GLY A 46 -1.12 -7.56 9.62
CA GLY A 46 -1.08 -6.09 9.53
C GLY A 46 0.34 -5.55 9.52
N ALA A 47 1.25 -6.15 10.30
CA ALA A 47 2.66 -5.79 10.31
C ALA A 47 3.35 -6.07 8.96
N GLU A 48 2.96 -7.11 8.23
CA GLU A 48 3.45 -7.35 6.88
C GLU A 48 2.94 -6.30 5.90
N ILE A 49 1.66 -5.93 5.96
CA ILE A 49 1.11 -4.85 5.13
C ILE A 49 1.86 -3.54 5.40
N THR A 50 2.09 -3.18 6.66
CA THR A 50 2.86 -1.97 7.01
C THR A 50 4.29 -2.03 6.46
N ARG A 51 4.99 -3.16 6.58
CA ARG A 51 6.34 -3.29 5.99
C ARG A 51 6.32 -3.19 4.46
N ILE A 52 5.29 -3.67 3.81
CA ILE A 52 5.10 -3.54 2.36
C ILE A 52 4.85 -2.08 1.98
N GLU A 53 3.96 -1.37 2.69
CA GLU A 53 3.68 0.06 2.46
C GLU A 53 4.88 0.98 2.73
N LEU A 54 5.80 0.56 3.60
CA LEU A 54 7.07 1.23 3.85
C LEU A 54 8.17 0.86 2.83
N GLY A 55 7.89 -0.05 1.88
CA GLY A 55 8.88 -0.57 0.93
C GLY A 55 9.93 -1.49 1.54
N ALA A 56 9.79 -1.87 2.81
CA ALA A 56 10.71 -2.76 3.53
C ALA A 56 10.49 -4.25 3.22
N ASP A 57 9.36 -4.61 2.63
CA ASP A 57 9.02 -5.96 2.19
C ASP A 57 8.33 -5.88 0.83
N VAL A 58 9.05 -6.20 -0.26
CA VAL A 58 8.52 -6.15 -1.64
C VAL A 58 8.46 -7.55 -2.25
N ASP A 59 8.17 -8.56 -1.42
CA ASP A 59 8.05 -9.93 -1.90
C ASP A 59 6.99 -10.04 -3.01
N PRO A 60 7.34 -10.53 -4.21
CA PRO A 60 6.42 -10.59 -5.34
C PRO A 60 5.25 -11.55 -5.11
N GLY A 61 5.39 -12.55 -4.21
CA GLY A 61 4.31 -13.42 -3.80
C GLY A 61 3.26 -12.69 -2.96
N LYS A 62 3.71 -11.87 -2.00
CA LYS A 62 2.82 -11.02 -1.19
C LYS A 62 2.13 -9.94 -2.03
N LEU A 63 2.88 -9.27 -2.90
CA LEU A 63 2.32 -8.27 -3.82
C LEU A 63 1.24 -8.86 -4.73
N ARG A 64 1.41 -10.11 -5.19
CA ARG A 64 0.39 -10.81 -5.98
C ARG A 64 -0.89 -11.08 -5.18
N ARG A 65 -0.77 -11.45 -3.91
CA ARG A 65 -1.93 -11.66 -3.02
C ARG A 65 -2.67 -10.35 -2.74
N ILE A 66 -1.93 -9.27 -2.53
CA ILE A 66 -2.50 -7.92 -2.34
C ILE A 66 -3.20 -7.45 -3.63
N ALA A 67 -2.57 -7.62 -4.79
CA ALA A 67 -3.16 -7.27 -6.09
C ALA A 67 -4.48 -8.01 -6.33
N ALA A 68 -4.52 -9.31 -6.02
CA ALA A 68 -5.74 -10.10 -6.11
C ALA A 68 -6.85 -9.60 -5.17
N ALA A 69 -6.50 -9.26 -3.92
CA ALA A 69 -7.45 -8.74 -2.93
C ALA A 69 -8.01 -7.36 -3.33
N LEU A 70 -7.17 -6.48 -3.86
CA LEU A 70 -7.55 -5.14 -4.32
C LEU A 70 -8.14 -5.15 -5.75
N ARG A 71 -8.16 -6.31 -6.42
CA ARG A 71 -8.64 -6.50 -7.80
C ARG A 71 -7.93 -5.59 -8.82
N VAL A 72 -6.63 -5.36 -8.60
CA VAL A 72 -5.75 -4.61 -9.49
C VAL A 72 -4.72 -5.54 -10.14
N PRO A 73 -4.18 -5.21 -11.32
CA PRO A 73 -3.11 -6.01 -11.91
C PRO A 73 -1.81 -5.87 -11.10
N THR A 74 -1.01 -6.93 -11.01
CA THR A 74 0.29 -6.88 -10.29
C THR A 74 1.28 -5.89 -10.88
N SER A 75 1.13 -5.56 -12.17
CA SER A 75 1.91 -4.51 -12.84
C SER A 75 1.65 -3.11 -12.28
N ALA A 76 0.57 -2.90 -11.52
CA ALA A 76 0.34 -1.64 -10.81
C ALA A 76 1.38 -1.41 -9.71
N PHE A 77 1.96 -2.47 -9.16
CA PHE A 77 2.99 -2.43 -8.12
C PHE A 77 4.39 -2.75 -8.66
N LEU A 78 4.46 -3.34 -9.85
CA LEU A 78 5.69 -3.77 -10.51
C LEU A 78 5.87 -2.95 -11.78
N LEU A 79 6.19 -1.66 -11.62
CA LEU A 79 6.69 -0.85 -12.71
C LEU A 79 8.18 -1.15 -12.88
N ASN A 80 8.53 -1.68 -14.05
CA ASN A 80 9.86 -2.11 -14.43
C ASN A 80 10.66 -0.96 -15.06
#